data_AF-A0AAU4QQ24-F1
#
_entry.id   AF-A0AAU4QQ24-F1
#
_cell.length_a   1.000
_cell.length_b   1.000
_cell.length_c   1.000
_cell.angle_alpha   90.00
_cell.angle_beta   90.00
_cell.angle_gamma   90.00
#
_symmetry.space_group_name_H-M   'P 1'
#
loop_
_entity.id
_entity.type
_entity.pdbx_description
1 polymer ?
#
loop_
_entity_poly.entity_id
_entity_poly.type
_entity_poly.pdbx_seq_one_letter_code
_entity_poly.pdbx_strand_id
1 'polypeptide(L)' 'MAQQDGPTSPEIPDDPSNHRTTTVEKGHFCTAHCTCGWRGPARRARSLARADAEGHVSA' A
#
# COMPACT_ATOMS: atom_id res chain seq x y z
N MET A 1 15.53 -15.56 5.20
CA MET A 1 15.73 -14.16 5.64
C MET A 1 14.89 -13.29 4.71
N ALA A 2 13.87 -12.61 5.21
CA ALA A 2 13.00 -11.76 4.39
C ALA A 2 13.78 -10.49 3.99
N GLN A 3 14.48 -10.55 2.86
CA GLN A 3 15.07 -9.39 2.24
C GLN A 3 13.98 -8.64 1.49
N GLN A 4 13.81 -7.35 1.78
CA GLN A 4 13.40 -6.36 0.77
C GLN A 4 14.20 -5.08 1.03
N ASP A 5 15.36 -5.05 0.39
CA ASP A 5 15.99 -3.98 -0.39
C ASP A 5 15.65 -2.50 -0.07
N GLY A 6 16.69 -1.77 0.35
CA GLY A 6 17.12 -0.44 -0.14
C GLY A 6 16.11 0.71 -0.36
N PRO A 7 16.38 1.93 0.14
CA PRO A 7 15.59 3.10 -0.21
C PRO A 7 15.95 3.57 -1.62
N THR A 8 15.28 3.05 -2.64
CA THR A 8 15.24 3.70 -3.96
C THR A 8 14.03 4.63 -3.99
N SER A 9 14.30 5.93 -3.87
CA SER A 9 13.33 6.98 -4.15
C SER A 9 13.41 7.29 -5.65
N PRO A 10 12.40 6.97 -6.47
CA PRO A 10 12.12 7.77 -7.63
C PRO A 10 11.32 8.98 -7.16
N GLU A 11 11.73 10.16 -7.62
CA GLU A 11 11.13 11.47 -7.40
C GLU A 11 9.80 11.54 -8.18
N ILE A 12 8.80 10.76 -7.77
CA ILE A 12 7.52 10.73 -8.49
C ILE A 12 6.89 12.12 -8.33
N PRO A 13 6.65 12.86 -9.43
CA PRO A 13 5.94 14.13 -9.33
C PRO A 13 4.62 13.87 -8.62
N ASP A 14 4.31 14.72 -7.64
CA ASP A 14 3.08 14.75 -6.85
C ASP A 14 1.91 15.01 -7.80
N ASP A 15 1.56 13.98 -8.56
CA ASP A 15 0.35 13.95 -9.34
C ASP A 15 -0.73 13.46 -8.38
N PRO A 16 -1.71 14.31 -8.00
CA PRO A 16 -2.79 13.92 -7.12
C PRO A 16 -3.67 12.81 -7.71
N SER A 17 -3.45 12.42 -8.97
CA SER A 17 -4.11 11.31 -9.65
C SER A 17 -3.31 9.99 -9.58
N ASN A 18 -2.06 10.00 -9.09
CA ASN A 18 -1.24 8.79 -8.96
C ASN A 18 -1.32 8.22 -7.53
N HIS A 19 -2.53 7.87 -7.10
CA HIS A 19 -2.77 7.13 -5.87
C HIS A 19 -2.10 5.75 -5.97
N ARG A 20 -0.84 5.65 -5.53
CA ARG A 20 -0.11 4.38 -5.53
C ARG A 20 -0.36 3.66 -4.21
N THR A 21 -1.22 2.65 -4.27
CA THR A 21 -1.46 1.77 -3.12
C THR A 21 -0.44 0.65 -3.07
N THR A 22 0.11 0.43 -1.88
CA THR A 22 1.04 -0.64 -1.57
C THR A 22 0.47 -1.43 -0.39
N THR A 23 0.74 -2.73 -0.34
CA THR A 23 0.32 -3.58 0.79
C THR A 23 1.54 -4.00 1.58
N VAL A 24 1.53 -3.73 2.88
CA VAL A 24 2.58 -4.12 3.82
C VAL A 24 2.11 -5.32 4.62
N GLU A 25 2.96 -6.33 4.70
CA GLU A 25 2.69 -7.56 5.44
C GLU A 25 3.50 -7.59 6.72
N LYS A 26 2.80 -7.68 7.86
CA LYS A 26 3.39 -7.70 9.19
C LYS A 26 2.94 -8.97 9.90
N GLY A 27 3.72 -10.04 9.68
CA GLY A 27 3.42 -11.39 10.18
C GLY A 27 2.16 -11.96 9.52
N HIS A 28 1.11 -12.21 10.31
CA HIS A 28 -0.18 -12.72 9.82
C HIS A 28 -1.15 -11.62 9.36
N PHE A 29 -0.75 -10.35 9.41
CA PHE A 29 -1.60 -9.22 9.03
C PHE A 29 -1.06 -8.52 7.79
N CYS A 30 -1.96 -8.11 6.91
CA CYS A 30 -1.73 -7.29 5.74
C CYS A 30 -2.44 -5.95 5.92
N THR A 31 -1.73 -4.85 5.68
CA THR A 31 -2.28 -3.49 5.79
C THR A 31 -1.99 -2.74 4.49
N ALA A 32 -2.99 -2.09 3.91
CA ALA A 32 -2.79 -1.22 2.75
C ALA A 32 -2.32 0.17 3.18
N HIS A 33 -1.44 0.79 2.40
CA HIS A 33 -1.11 2.21 2.53
C HIS A 33 -1.01 2.85 1.15
N CYS A 34 -1.50 4.07 1.04
CA CYS A 34 -1.42 4.90 -0.14
C CYS A 34 -0.32 5.94 0.06
N THR A 35 0.37 6.28 -1.02
CA THR A 35 1.33 7.40 -1.05
C THR A 35 0.69 8.75 -0.71
N CYS A 36 -0.62 8.89 -0.92
CA CYS A 36 -1.43 10.04 -0.50
C CYS A 36 -1.61 10.19 1.03
N GLY A 37 -1.08 9.25 1.83
CA GLY A 37 -1.14 9.26 3.29
C GLY A 37 -2.26 8.40 3.90
N TRP A 38 -3.15 7.85 3.08
CA TRP A 38 -4.19 6.93 3.53
C TRP A 38 -3.62 5.57 3.97
N ARG A 39 -4.21 5.00 5.02
CA ARG A 39 -3.84 3.69 5.58
C ARG A 39 -5.09 2.88 5.83
N GLY A 40 -5.19 1.74 5.18
CA GLY A 40 -6.28 0.79 5.34
C GLY A 40 -6.19 0.04 6.69
N PRO A 41 -7.28 -0.64 7.10
CA PRO A 41 -7.30 -1.49 8.28
C PRO A 41 -6.39 -2.72 8.16
N ALA A 42 -5.97 -3.26 9.30
CA ALA A 42 -5.22 -4.52 9.36
C ALA A 42 -6.14 -5.71 9.01
N ARG A 43 -5.91 -6.33 7.84
CA ARG A 43 -6.65 -7.51 7.36
C ARG A 43 -5.77 -8.74 7.41
N ARG A 44 -6.34 -9.90 7.76
CA ARG A 44 -5.59 -11.18 7.74
C ARG A 44 -5.39 -11.73 6.32
N ALA A 45 -6.32 -11.41 5.41
CA ALA A 45 -6.28 -11.84 4.02
C ALA A 45 -5.65 -10.75 3.12
N ARG A 46 -4.62 -11.12 2.35
CA ARG A 46 -3.93 -10.22 1.42
C ARG A 46 -4.89 -9.68 0.33
N SER A 47 -5.79 -10.53 -0.18
CA SER A 47 -6.80 -10.15 -1.16
C SER A 47 -7.75 -9.08 -0.64
N LEU A 48 -8.10 -9.14 0.65
CA LEU A 48 -9.00 -8.17 1.28
C LEU A 48 -8.31 -6.82 1.50
N ALA A 49 -7.03 -6.83 1.90
CA ALA A 49 -6.22 -5.62 1.97
C ALA A 49 -6.03 -4.98 0.58
N ARG A 50 -5.90 -5.80 -0.47
CA ARG A 50 -5.79 -5.31 -1.84
C ARG A 50 -7.10 -4.67 -2.33
N ALA A 51 -8.24 -5.32 -2.10
CA ALA A 51 -9.55 -4.77 -2.48
C ALA A 51 -9.85 -3.41 -1.80
N ASP A 52 -9.43 -3.25 -0.54
CA ASP A 52 -9.52 -2.00 0.21
C ASP A 52 -8.65 -0.90 -0.42
N ALA A 53 -7.42 -1.24 -0.80
CA ALA A 53 -6.53 -0.37 -1.57
C ALA A 53 -7.12 0.01 -2.94
N GLU A 54 -7.63 -0.95 -3.70
CA GLU A 54 -8.23 -0.72 -5.01
C GLU A 54 -9.45 0.19 -4.91
N GLY A 55 -10.31 -0.06 -3.91
CA GLY A 55 -11.45 0.80 -3.59
C GLY A 55 -11.03 2.25 -3.32
N HIS A 56 -9.92 2.45 -2.61
CA HIS A 56 -9.38 3.78 -2.34
C HIS A 56 -8.81 4.47 -3.60
N VAL A 57 -8.12 3.75 -4.49
CA VAL A 57 -7.60 4.32 -5.75
C VAL A 57 -8.76 4.70 -6.70
N SER A 58 -9.88 3.99 -6.60
CA SER A 58 -11.07 4.22 -7.43
C SER A 58 -12.07 5.25 -6.87
N ALA A 59 -11.87 5.73 -5.63
CA ALA A 59 -12.78 6.62 -4.93
C ALA A 59 -12.34 8.08 -5.03
#